data_AF-A0A7W4C112-F1
#
_entry.id   AF-A0A7W4C112-F1
#
_cell.length_a   1.000
_cell.length_b   1.000
_cell.length_c   1.000
_cell.angle_alpha   90.00
_cell.angle_beta   90.00
_cell.angle_gamma   90.00
#
_symmetry.space_group_name_H-M   'P 1'
#
loop_
_entity.id
_entity.type
_entity.pdbx_description
1 polymer ?
#
loop_
_entity_poly.entity_id
_entity_poly.type
_entity_poly.pdbx_seq_one_letter_code
_entity_poly.pdbx_strand_id
1 'polypeptide(L)'
;MNDVALEEKQNFVKKLFSGGFRLVDVFWAGFVLISVIISLIVSKLTTVESLIIGDCLKSVYFILISIAVWKSASTYQGKKIWSVLAKICSILTISGSIFALGSWVMYVSSN
;
A
#
# COMPACT_ATOMS: atom_id res chain seq x y z
N MET A 1 0.23 11.86 27.79
CA MET A 1 1.24 11.82 26.71
C MET A 1 0.88 10.82 25.61
N ASN A 2 0.04 9.80 25.87
CA ASN A 2 -0.45 8.87 24.85
C ASN A 2 -1.59 9.46 23.99
N ASP A 3 -2.36 10.42 24.53
CA ASP A 3 -3.55 10.97 23.86
C ASP A 3 -3.18 11.89 22.69
N VAL A 4 -2.12 12.69 22.85
CA VAL A 4 -1.61 13.60 21.80
C VAL A 4 -1.07 12.82 20.59
N ALA A 5 -0.39 11.70 20.84
CA ALA A 5 0.14 10.84 19.78
C ALA A 5 -0.96 10.09 19.01
N LEU A 6 -2.06 9.73 19.69
CA LEU A 6 -3.22 9.12 19.05
C LEU A 6 -3.96 10.13 18.16
N GLU A 7 -4.13 11.38 18.62
CA GLU A 7 -4.74 12.44 17.82
C GLU A 7 -3.92 12.80 16.57
N GLU A 8 -2.58 12.88 16.68
CA GLU A 8 -1.72 13.11 15.52
C GLU A 8 -1.80 11.95 14.51
N LYS A 9 -1.78 10.70 14.98
CA LYS A 9 -1.88 9.52 14.12
C LYS A 9 -3.24 9.46 13.41
N GLN A 10 -4.33 9.76 14.11
CA GLN A 10 -5.66 9.82 13.53
C GLN A 10 -5.76 10.94 12.50
N ASN A 11 -5.20 12.13 12.78
CA ASN A 11 -5.15 13.22 11.81
C ASN A 11 -4.30 12.88 10.58
N PHE A 12 -3.19 12.17 10.75
CA PHE A 12 -2.33 11.76 9.65
C PHE A 12 -3.02 10.77 8.72
N VAL A 13 -3.63 9.72 9.28
CA VAL A 13 -4.40 8.73 8.50
C VAL A 13 -5.59 9.40 7.82
N LYS A 14 -6.34 10.25 8.54
CA LYS A 14 -7.48 10.99 7.98
C LYS A 14 -7.04 11.94 6.85
N LYS A 15 -5.86 12.54 6.94
CA LYS A 15 -5.28 13.43 5.91
C LYS A 15 -4.73 12.65 4.70
N LEU A 16 -4.20 11.45 4.93
CA LEU A 16 -3.79 10.51 3.89
C LEU A 16 -4.99 10.03 3.08
N PHE A 17 -6.06 9.64 3.76
CA PHE A 17 -7.31 9.21 3.14
C PHE A 17 -8.24 10.36 2.72
N SER A 18 -7.95 11.62 3.03
CA SER A 18 -8.70 12.76 2.48
C SER A 18 -8.13 13.27 1.15
N GLY A 19 -6.93 12.81 0.75
CA GLY A 19 -6.23 13.34 -0.43
C GLY A 19 -5.52 14.66 -0.16
N GLY A 20 -5.31 15.02 1.12
CA GLY A 20 -4.63 16.27 1.51
C GLY A 20 -3.11 16.25 1.33
N PHE A 21 -2.52 15.09 1.01
CA PHE A 21 -1.10 14.96 0.67
C PHE A 21 -0.87 15.04 -0.84
N ARG A 22 0.27 15.62 -1.23
CA ARG A 22 0.66 15.76 -2.63
C ARG A 22 0.89 14.38 -3.23
N LEU A 23 0.44 14.21 -4.49
CA LEU A 23 0.57 12.94 -5.21
C LEU A 23 2.02 12.43 -5.23
N VAL A 24 2.98 13.33 -5.41
CA VAL A 24 4.42 13.00 -5.44
C VAL A 24 4.85 12.35 -4.12
N ASP A 25 4.44 12.88 -2.97
CA ASP A 25 4.86 12.37 -1.66
C ASP A 25 4.23 11.01 -1.39
N VAL A 26 2.92 10.86 -1.65
CA VAL A 26 2.21 9.59 -1.42
C VAL A 26 2.66 8.51 -2.39
N PHE A 27 2.96 8.87 -3.64
CA PHE A 27 3.41 7.92 -4.66
C PHE A 27 4.89 7.54 -4.47
N TRP A 28 5.81 8.50 -4.33
CA TRP A 28 7.23 8.16 -4.22
C TRP A 28 7.60 7.65 -2.84
N ALA A 29 7.25 8.37 -1.77
CA ALA A 29 7.62 7.93 -0.43
C ALA A 29 6.68 6.81 0.05
N GLY A 30 5.37 7.04 -0.05
CA GLY A 30 4.36 6.11 0.45
C GLY A 30 4.32 4.80 -0.33
N PHE A 31 4.23 4.89 -1.65
CA PHE A 31 4.02 3.73 -2.50
C PHE A 31 5.33 3.10 -2.94
N VAL A 32 6.29 3.83 -3.51
CA VAL A 32 7.55 3.24 -4.02
C VAL A 32 8.54 2.92 -2.89
N LEU A 33 8.86 3.87 -2.03
CA LEU A 33 9.95 3.72 -1.05
C LEU A 33 9.59 2.67 0.01
N ILE A 34 8.39 2.75 0.59
CA ILE A 34 7.94 1.78 1.59
C ILE A 34 7.72 0.40 0.97
N SER A 35 7.25 0.31 -0.28
CA SER A 35 7.09 -1.01 -0.92
C SER A 35 8.42 -1.71 -1.15
N VAL A 36 9.48 -0.98 -1.52
CA VAL A 36 10.83 -1.53 -1.60
C VAL A 36 11.29 -2.04 -0.24
N ILE A 37 11.10 -1.26 0.83
CA ILE A 37 11.47 -1.66 2.19
C ILE A 37 10.71 -2.94 2.60
N ILE A 38 9.39 -2.98 2.42
CA ILE A 38 8.59 -4.16 2.75
C ILE A 38 9.04 -5.36 1.93
N SER A 39 9.30 -5.19 0.64
CA SER A 39 9.73 -6.28 -0.24
C SER A 39 11.10 -6.83 0.15
N LEU A 40 12.02 -5.95 0.60
CA LEU A 40 13.32 -6.36 1.14
C LEU A 40 13.19 -7.12 2.46
N ILE A 41 12.23 -6.75 3.32
CA ILE A 41 11.96 -7.49 4.55
C ILE A 41 11.38 -8.86 4.20
N VAL A 42 10.37 -8.89 3.32
CA VAL A 42 9.70 -10.12 2.87
C VAL A 42 10.68 -11.10 2.23
N SER A 43 11.65 -10.61 1.43
CA SER A 43 12.65 -11.47 0.78
C SER A 43 13.68 -12.09 1.72
N LYS A 44 13.77 -11.63 2.97
CA LYS A 44 14.65 -12.24 4.00
C LYS A 44 13.96 -13.38 4.76
N LEU A 45 12.65 -13.54 4.63
CA LEU A 45 11.93 -14.63 5.28
C LEU A 45 12.20 -15.94 4.54
N THR A 46 12.51 -16.99 5.31
CA THR A 46 12.95 -18.28 4.77
C THR A 46 11.96 -19.41 5.05
N THR A 47 11.10 -19.28 6.05
CA THR A 47 10.07 -20.29 6.36
C THR A 47 8.77 -19.97 5.63
N VAL A 48 8.09 -21.02 5.16
CA VAL A 48 6.85 -20.90 4.39
C VAL A 48 5.76 -20.15 5.17
N GLU A 49 5.56 -20.48 6.44
CA GLU A 49 4.59 -19.80 7.31
C GLU A 49 4.86 -18.30 7.42
N SER A 50 6.13 -17.94 7.59
CA SER A 50 6.54 -16.55 7.72
C SER A 50 6.41 -15.77 6.40
N LEU A 51 6.65 -16.44 5.26
CA LEU A 51 6.37 -15.89 3.93
C LEU A 51 4.88 -15.65 3.72
N ILE A 52 4.01 -16.60 4.06
CA ILE A 52 2.55 -16.43 3.97
C ILE A 52 2.10 -15.21 4.77
N ILE A 53 2.53 -15.11 6.03
CA ILE A 53 2.16 -13.99 6.91
C ILE A 53 2.72 -12.67 6.36
N GLY A 54 3.98 -12.66 5.94
CA GLY A 54 4.66 -11.48 5.40
C GLY A 54 4.01 -10.96 4.12
N ASP A 55 3.70 -11.85 3.17
CA ASP A 55 3.01 -11.50 1.94
C ASP A 55 1.58 -11.05 2.17
N CYS A 56 0.87 -11.66 3.12
CA CYS A 56 -0.47 -11.25 3.49
C CYS A 56 -0.48 -9.82 4.06
N LEU A 57 0.43 -9.52 4.98
CA LEU A 57 0.57 -8.18 5.56
C LEU A 57 1.01 -7.14 4.51
N LYS A 58 1.93 -7.52 3.62
CA LYS A 58 2.35 -6.70 2.47
C LYS A 58 1.16 -6.38 1.56
N SER A 59 0.32 -7.37 1.25
CA SER A 59 -0.87 -7.19 0.40
C SER A 59 -1.89 -6.24 1.04
N VAL A 60 -2.12 -6.35 2.36
CA VAL A 60 -3.00 -5.40 3.07
C VAL A 60 -2.45 -3.98 2.99
N TYR A 61 -1.15 -3.80 3.23
CA TYR A 61 -0.50 -2.49 3.10
C TYR A 61 -0.68 -1.93 1.68
N PHE A 62 -0.44 -2.75 0.67
CA PHE A 62 -0.55 -2.35 -0.73
C PHE A 62 -1.95 -1.88 -1.10
N ILE A 63 -2.99 -2.59 -0.64
CA ILE A 63 -4.38 -2.17 -0.89
C ILE A 63 -4.65 -0.81 -0.25
N LEU A 64 -4.24 -0.61 1.01
CA LEU A 64 -4.45 0.66 1.72
C LEU A 64 -3.73 1.83 1.06
N ILE A 65 -2.45 1.67 0.70
CA ILE A 65 -1.68 2.74 0.05
C ILE A 65 -2.20 3.03 -1.36
N SER A 66 -2.65 2.01 -2.10
CA SER A 66 -3.27 2.21 -3.41
C SER A 66 -4.56 3.03 -3.34
N ILE A 67 -5.38 2.88 -2.29
CA ILE A 67 -6.55 3.74 -2.07
C ILE A 67 -6.12 5.19 -1.79
N ALA A 68 -5.09 5.39 -0.96
CA ALA A 68 -4.55 6.72 -0.68
C ALA A 68 -3.98 7.39 -1.94
N VAL A 69 -3.21 6.65 -2.74
CA VAL A 69 -2.67 7.12 -4.03
C VAL A 69 -3.81 7.44 -5.00
N TRP A 70 -4.83 6.59 -5.11
CA TRP A 70 -5.98 6.83 -5.98
C TRP A 70 -6.73 8.11 -5.64
N LYS A 71 -6.92 8.36 -4.34
CA LYS A 71 -7.60 9.56 -3.84
C LYS A 71 -6.76 10.81 -4.06
N SER A 72 -5.48 10.78 -3.72
CA SER A 72 -4.54 11.87 -4.00
C SER A 72 -4.43 12.16 -5.50
N ALA A 73 -4.40 11.13 -6.35
CA ALA A 73 -4.38 11.26 -7.80
C ALA A 73 -5.66 11.89 -8.35
N SER A 74 -6.81 11.65 -7.71
CA SER A 74 -8.10 12.23 -8.12
C SER A 74 -8.23 13.71 -7.76
N THR A 75 -7.54 14.16 -6.72
CA THR A 75 -7.47 15.58 -6.32
C THR A 75 -6.27 16.31 -6.94
N TYR A 76 -5.42 15.62 -7.70
CA TYR A 76 -4.21 16.19 -8.28
C TYR A 76 -4.53 17.19 -9.40
N GLN A 77 -4.22 18.46 -9.15
CA GLN A 77 -4.44 19.57 -10.11
C GLN A 77 -3.30 19.76 -11.13
N GLY A 78 -2.22 18.97 -11.04
CA GLY A 78 -1.10 19.05 -11.97
C GLY A 78 -1.35 18.35 -13.32
N LYS A 79 -0.29 18.00 -14.04
CA LYS A 79 -0.40 17.31 -15.34
C LYS A 79 -1.17 15.99 -15.20
N LYS A 80 -2.26 15.85 -15.97
CA LYS A 80 -3.13 14.65 -15.97
C LYS A 80 -2.39 13.34 -16.20
N ILE A 81 -1.26 13.35 -16.94
CA ILE A 81 -0.42 12.17 -17.18
C ILE A 81 -0.01 11.48 -15.87
N TRP A 82 0.34 12.26 -14.84
CA TRP A 82 0.81 11.73 -13.56
C TRP A 82 -0.34 11.14 -12.73
N SER A 83 -1.52 11.77 -12.79
CA SER A 83 -2.73 11.25 -12.14
C SER A 83 -3.12 9.90 -12.76
N VAL A 84 -3.12 9.80 -14.09
CA VAL A 84 -3.45 8.55 -14.80
C VAL A 84 -2.43 7.46 -14.49
N LEU A 85 -1.14 7.78 -14.52
CA LEU A 85 -0.07 6.82 -14.21
C LEU A 85 -0.22 6.26 -12.78
N ALA A 86 -0.43 7.13 -11.79
CA ALA A 86 -0.59 6.72 -10.40
C ALA A 86 -1.84 5.82 -10.20
N LYS A 87 -2.93 6.11 -10.91
CA LYS A 87 -4.14 5.27 -10.91
C LYS A 87 -3.90 3.90 -11.51
N ILE A 88 -3.22 3.82 -12.65
CA ILE A 88 -2.86 2.55 -13.30
C ILE A 88 -1.98 1.71 -12.36
N CYS A 89 -0.92 2.30 -11.79
CA CYS A 89 -0.07 1.61 -10.82
C CYS A 89 -0.88 1.09 -9.62
N SER A 90 -1.81 1.90 -9.09
CA SER A 90 -2.66 1.50 -7.98
C SER A 90 -3.53 0.29 -8.32
N ILE A 91 -4.13 0.25 -9.51
CA ILE A 91 -4.94 -0.89 -9.97
C ILE A 91 -4.07 -2.13 -10.12
N LEU A 92 -2.93 -2.03 -10.80
CA LEU A 92 -2.03 -3.17 -11.03
C LEU A 92 -1.56 -3.78 -9.70
N THR A 93 -1.25 -2.95 -8.72
CA THR A 93 -0.81 -3.40 -7.40
C THR A 93 -1.94 -4.03 -6.58
N ILE A 94 -3.17 -3.51 -6.64
CA ILE A 94 -4.33 -4.14 -6.02
C ILE A 94 -4.58 -5.52 -6.64
N SER A 95 -4.60 -5.61 -7.98
CA SER A 95 -4.80 -6.87 -8.69
C SER A 95 -3.72 -7.90 -8.33
N GLY A 96 -2.45 -7.49 -8.30
CA GLY A 96 -1.34 -8.35 -7.89
C GLY A 96 -1.46 -8.82 -6.43
N SER A 97 -1.93 -7.94 -5.53
CA SER A 97 -2.14 -8.28 -4.11
C SER A 97 -3.26 -9.30 -3.91
N ILE A 98 -4.37 -9.14 -4.64
CA ILE A 98 -5.49 -10.10 -4.62
C ILE A 98 -5.04 -11.46 -5.16
N PHE A 99 -4.29 -11.45 -6.27
CA PHE A 99 -3.76 -12.69 -6.86
C PHE A 99 -2.81 -13.42 -5.90
N ALA A 100 -1.90 -12.70 -5.24
CA ALA A 100 -0.99 -13.27 -4.26
C ALA A 100 -1.75 -13.88 -3.07
N LEU A 101 -2.75 -13.18 -2.52
CA LEU A 101 -3.61 -13.71 -1.47
C LEU A 101 -4.35 -14.98 -1.90
N GLY A 102 -4.91 -14.98 -3.12
CA GLY A 102 -5.57 -16.16 -3.69
C GLY A 102 -4.64 -17.36 -3.82
N SER A 103 -3.40 -17.15 -4.27
CA SER A 103 -2.38 -18.21 -4.36
C SER A 103 -2.06 -18.82 -3.01
N TRP A 104 -1.90 -18.00 -1.96
CA TRP A 104 -1.64 -18.51 -0.61
C TRP A 104 -2.84 -19.26 -0.03
N VAL A 105 -4.06 -18.80 -0.27
CA VAL A 105 -5.29 -19.52 0.15
C VAL A 105 -5.37 -20.90 -0.52
N MET A 106 -5.10 -20.98 -1.83
CA MET A 106 -5.08 -22.26 -2.53
C MET A 106 -3.97 -23.19 -2.02
N TYR A 107 -2.79 -22.64 -1.74
CA TYR A 107 -1.68 -23.39 -1.17
C TYR A 107 -2.02 -24.00 0.19
N VAL A 108 -2.59 -23.20 1.11
CA VAL A 108 -3.02 -23.67 2.43
C VAL A 108 -4.17 -24.66 2.36
N SER A 109 -5.08 -24.53 1.38
CA SER A 109 -6.19 -25.48 1.22
C SER A 109 -5.78 -26.83 0.62
N SER A 110 -4.64 -26.89 -0.07
CA SER A 110 -4.16 -28.10 -0.77
C SER A 110 -3.19 -28.94 0.08
N ASN A 111 -2.83 -28.46 1.28
CA ASN A 111 -1.79 -29.03 2.12
C ASN A 111 -2.36 -29.30 3.53
#